data_AF-A0A968C559-F1
#
_entry.id   AF-A0A968C559-F1
#
_cell.length_a   1.000
_cell.length_b   1.000
_cell.length_c   1.000
_cell.angle_alpha   90.00
_cell.angle_beta   90.00
_cell.angle_gamma   90.00
#
_symmetry.space_group_name_H-M   'P 1'
#
loop_
_entity.id
_entity.type
_entity.pdbx_description
1 polymer ?
#
loop_
_entity_poly.entity_id
_entity_poly.type
_entity_poly.pdbx_seq_one_letter_code
_entity_poly.pdbx_strand_id
1 'polypeptide(L)'
;RDKIDRERQLAVDEALHITKAVASALHYAHEHGIVHRDIKPENILLHDGQPVVADFGIALAVSAAGGGRMTETGLSLGTPHYMSPEQATADRDLTARSDVYSLACVLYEMLSGDPPHTGPTAQAILMRILTEDPRPVTDIRRSVPAHVRAV
;
A
#
# COMPACT_ATOMS: atom_id res chain seq x y z
N ARG A 1 -6.76 8.22 -4.47
CA ARG A 1 -5.76 8.58 -5.53
C ARG A 1 -5.79 10.06 -5.86
N ASP A 2 -6.90 10.58 -6.40
CA ASP A 2 -7.01 11.95 -6.95
C ASP A 2 -6.50 13.07 -6.05
N LYS A 3 -6.73 12.95 -4.73
CA LYS A 3 -6.24 13.94 -3.75
C LYS A 3 -4.71 13.98 -3.66
N ILE A 4 -4.04 12.81 -3.67
CA ILE A 4 -2.58 12.71 -3.68
C ILE A 4 -2.03 13.32 -4.97
N ASP A 5 -2.65 13.04 -6.11
CA ASP A 5 -2.20 13.56 -7.40
C ASP A 5 -2.31 15.09 -7.47
N ARG A 6 -3.38 15.66 -6.91
CA ARG A 6 -3.60 17.12 -6.87
C ARG A 6 -2.67 17.83 -5.89
N GLU A 7 -2.51 17.30 -4.69
CA GLU A 7 -1.81 18.01 -3.60
C GLU A 7 -0.32 17.65 -3.53
N ARG A 8 0.07 16.50 -4.09
CA ARG A 8 1.39 15.87 -4.07
C ARG A 8 1.87 15.50 -2.68
N GLN A 9 1.70 16.35 -1.67
CA GLN A 9 2.00 16.06 -0.27
C GLN A 9 0.85 16.56 0.60
N LEU A 10 0.20 15.66 1.33
CA LEU A 10 -0.89 16.02 2.24
C LEU A 10 -0.36 16.68 3.52
N ALA A 11 -1.21 17.37 4.27
CA ALA A 11 -0.86 17.77 5.62
C ALA A 11 -0.61 16.54 6.49
N VAL A 12 0.34 16.61 7.44
CA VAL A 12 0.69 15.47 8.31
C VAL A 12 -0.53 15.00 9.08
N ASP A 13 -1.30 15.93 9.66
CA ASP A 13 -2.50 15.60 10.43
C ASP A 13 -3.57 14.92 9.58
N GLU A 14 -3.71 15.33 8.32
CA GLU A 14 -4.66 14.72 7.38
C GLU A 14 -4.22 13.32 6.98
N ALA A 15 -2.94 13.12 6.63
CA ALA A 15 -2.39 11.81 6.31
C ALA A 15 -2.53 10.83 7.50
N LEU A 16 -2.30 11.30 8.72
CA LEU A 16 -2.49 10.53 9.95
C LEU A 16 -3.96 10.23 10.22
N HIS A 17 -4.87 11.18 9.97
CA HIS A 17 -6.31 10.97 10.08
C HIS A 17 -6.78 9.86 9.13
N ILE A 18 -6.38 9.94 7.86
CA ILE A 18 -6.69 8.92 6.84
C ILE A 18 -6.15 7.55 7.28
N THR A 19 -4.88 7.51 7.68
CA THR A 19 -4.22 6.26 8.08
C THR A 19 -4.89 5.61 9.28
N LYS A 20 -5.27 6.39 10.30
CA LYS A 20 -5.96 5.87 11.49
C LYS A 20 -7.33 5.27 11.15
N ALA A 21 -8.11 5.95 10.30
CA ALA A 21 -9.41 5.45 9.89
C ALA A 21 -9.28 4.13 9.10
N VAL A 22 -8.36 4.06 8.14
CA VAL A 22 -8.09 2.85 7.37
C VAL A 22 -7.56 1.73 8.25
N ALA A 23 -6.62 2.01 9.16
CA ALA A 23 -6.12 1.03 10.12
C ALA A 23 -7.23 0.45 11.00
N SER A 24 -8.19 1.29 11.44
CA SER A 24 -9.35 0.83 12.21
C SER A 24 -10.26 -0.11 11.40
N ALA A 25 -10.50 0.21 10.12
CA ALA A 25 -11.29 -0.64 9.23
C ALA A 25 -10.60 -1.99 8.96
N LEU A 26 -9.27 -1.98 8.75
CA LEU A 26 -8.49 -3.19 8.57
C LEU A 26 -8.44 -4.04 9.83
N HIS A 27 -8.26 -3.42 10.99
CA HIS A 27 -8.28 -4.12 12.27
C HIS A 27 -9.60 -4.87 12.47
N TYR A 28 -10.73 -4.19 12.23
CA TYR A 28 -12.06 -4.83 12.29
C TYR A 28 -12.16 -6.03 11.32
N ALA A 29 -11.69 -5.88 10.08
CA ALA A 29 -11.70 -6.99 9.12
C ALA A 29 -10.79 -8.17 9.57
N HIS A 30 -9.62 -7.87 10.11
CA HIS A 30 -8.66 -8.86 10.63
C HIS A 30 -9.23 -9.65 11.80
N GLU A 31 -9.98 -9.01 12.70
CA GLU A 31 -10.70 -9.71 13.80
C GLU A 31 -11.74 -10.72 13.28
N HIS A 32 -12.23 -10.52 12.05
CA HIS A 32 -13.17 -11.42 11.38
C HIS A 32 -12.46 -12.37 10.40
N GLY A 33 -11.13 -12.46 10.43
CA GLY A 33 -10.34 -13.35 9.59
C GLY A 33 -10.24 -12.92 8.12
N ILE A 34 -10.59 -11.67 7.80
CA ILE A 34 -10.54 -11.13 6.44
C ILE A 34 -9.28 -10.30 6.28
N VAL A 35 -8.41 -10.68 5.34
CA VAL A 35 -7.22 -9.90 4.92
C VAL A 35 -7.53 -9.25 3.58
N HIS A 36 -7.27 -7.95 3.43
CA HIS A 36 -7.61 -7.19 2.23
C HIS A 36 -6.70 -7.52 1.04
N ARG A 37 -5.38 -7.58 1.26
CA ARG A 37 -4.32 -7.96 0.32
C ARG A 37 -4.09 -7.03 -0.88
N ASP A 38 -4.77 -5.88 -0.93
CA ASP A 38 -4.66 -4.92 -2.05
C ASP A 38 -4.90 -3.49 -1.56
N ILE A 39 -4.26 -3.11 -0.45
CA ILE A 39 -4.38 -1.74 0.07
C ILE A 39 -3.51 -0.81 -0.78
N LYS A 40 -4.15 0.21 -1.34
CA LYS A 40 -3.55 1.23 -2.20
C LYS A 40 -4.46 2.46 -2.29
N PRO A 41 -3.99 3.62 -2.75
CA PRO A 41 -4.79 4.84 -2.77
C PRO A 41 -6.05 4.77 -3.63
N GLU A 42 -6.14 3.84 -4.59
CA GLU A 42 -7.34 3.59 -5.40
C GLU A 42 -8.47 2.94 -4.59
N ASN A 43 -8.11 2.14 -3.57
CA ASN A 43 -9.06 1.41 -2.73
C ASN A 43 -9.41 2.15 -1.43
N ILE A 44 -8.93 3.40 -1.28
CA ILE A 44 -9.26 4.29 -0.15
C ILE A 44 -10.04 5.47 -0.70
N LEU A 45 -11.35 5.41 -0.58
CA LEU A 45 -12.28 6.43 -1.05
C LEU A 45 -12.48 7.51 0.01
N LEU A 46 -12.74 8.73 -0.41
CA LEU A 46 -13.13 9.82 0.48
C LEU A 46 -14.61 10.13 0.25
N HIS A 47 -15.45 9.81 1.24
CA HIS A 47 -16.87 10.14 1.24
C HIS A 47 -17.13 11.21 2.29
N ASP A 48 -17.52 12.42 1.87
CA ASP A 48 -17.68 13.58 2.75
C ASP A 48 -16.46 13.85 3.65
N GLY A 49 -15.27 13.66 3.08
CA GLY A 49 -13.98 13.81 3.79
C GLY A 49 -13.62 12.65 4.71
N GLN A 50 -14.48 11.63 4.85
CA GLN A 50 -14.21 10.43 5.63
C GLN A 50 -13.60 9.32 4.75
N PRO A 51 -12.50 8.69 5.18
CA PRO A 51 -11.91 7.55 4.48
C PRO A 51 -12.78 6.30 4.58
N VAL A 52 -13.00 5.65 3.44
CA VAL A 52 -13.72 4.36 3.33
C VAL A 52 -12.85 3.38 2.56
N VAL A 53 -12.65 2.18 3.10
CA VAL A 53 -11.92 1.09 2.44
C VAL A 53 -12.86 0.35 1.51
N ALA A 54 -12.49 0.25 0.23
CA ALA A 54 -13.24 -0.42 -0.82
C ALA A 54 -12.48 -1.65 -1.34
N ASP A 55 -13.17 -2.53 -2.07
CA ASP A 55 -12.56 -3.63 -2.82
C ASP A 55 -11.69 -4.58 -2.00
N PHE A 56 -12.19 -5.03 -0.84
CA PHE A 56 -11.60 -6.13 -0.08
C PHE A 56 -11.31 -7.30 -1.03
N GLY A 57 -10.02 -7.64 -1.18
CA GLY A 57 -9.43 -8.23 -2.38
C GLY A 57 -9.91 -9.61 -2.81
N ILE A 58 -11.17 -9.71 -3.25
CA ILE A 58 -11.73 -10.88 -3.93
C ILE A 58 -10.85 -11.23 -5.16
N ALA A 59 -10.24 -10.23 -5.80
CA ALA A 59 -9.36 -10.41 -6.95
C ALA A 59 -8.08 -11.22 -6.65
N LEU A 60 -7.46 -11.09 -5.47
CA LEU A 60 -6.22 -11.82 -5.16
C LEU A 60 -6.49 -13.29 -4.80
N ALA A 61 -7.68 -13.62 -4.29
CA ALA A 61 -8.09 -15.00 -4.06
C ALA A 61 -8.18 -15.81 -5.37
N VAL A 62 -8.58 -15.16 -6.47
CA VAL A 62 -8.67 -15.79 -7.80
C VAL A 62 -7.29 -16.05 -8.40
N SER A 63 -6.35 -15.12 -8.26
CA SER A 63 -4.96 -15.31 -8.75
C SER A 63 -4.18 -16.36 -7.95
N ALA A 64 -4.39 -16.44 -6.63
CA ALA A 64 -3.76 -17.45 -5.77
C ALA A 64 -4.31 -18.87 -6.00
N ALA A 65 -5.61 -19.00 -6.31
CA ALA A 65 -6.23 -20.27 -6.68
C ALA A 65 -5.75 -20.78 -8.06
N GLY A 66 -5.23 -19.90 -8.90
CA GLY A 66 -4.79 -20.18 -10.27
C GLY A 66 -3.36 -20.72 -10.43
N GLY A 67 -2.56 -20.85 -9.36
CA GLY A 67 -1.25 -21.53 -9.36
C GLY A 67 -0.20 -21.05 -10.38
N GLY A 68 -0.47 -20.00 -11.15
CA GLY A 68 0.31 -19.60 -12.29
C GLY A 68 1.19 -18.42 -11.94
N ARG A 69 2.50 -18.57 -12.17
CA ARG A 69 3.34 -17.43 -12.51
C ARG A 69 2.60 -16.64 -13.59
N MET A 70 2.12 -15.44 -13.25
CA MET A 70 1.50 -14.47 -14.17
C MET A 70 2.55 -13.90 -15.15
N THR A 71 3.23 -14.77 -15.89
CA THR A 71 4.20 -14.41 -16.92
C THR A 71 3.85 -14.97 -18.30
N GLU A 72 2.79 -15.74 -18.44
CA GLU A 72 2.27 -16.15 -19.76
C GLU A 72 0.86 -15.59 -19.94
N THR A 73 0.65 -14.87 -21.04
CA THR A 73 -0.61 -14.23 -21.47
C THR A 73 -0.96 -12.85 -20.87
N GLY A 74 -0.12 -11.85 -21.15
CA GLY A 74 -0.58 -10.52 -21.60
C GLY A 74 -1.42 -9.65 -20.63
N LEU A 75 -1.61 -10.04 -19.38
CA LEU A 75 -2.22 -9.21 -18.35
C LEU A 75 -1.11 -8.41 -17.68
N SER A 76 -1.11 -7.10 -17.92
CA SER A 76 -0.16 -6.16 -17.31
C SER A 76 -0.16 -6.36 -15.80
N LEU A 77 0.93 -6.88 -15.24
CA LEU A 77 1.18 -6.86 -13.81
C LEU A 77 1.18 -5.37 -13.44
N GLY A 78 0.10 -4.87 -12.84
CA GLY A 78 0.02 -3.47 -12.43
C GLY A 78 1.25 -3.09 -11.60
N THR A 79 1.53 -1.80 -11.44
CA THR A 79 2.76 -1.39 -10.77
C THR A 79 2.72 -1.73 -9.27
N PRO A 80 3.65 -2.55 -8.74
CA PRO A 80 3.51 -3.23 -7.45
C PRO A 80 3.90 -2.36 -6.24
N HIS A 81 3.68 -1.05 -6.31
CA HIS A 81 4.19 -0.07 -5.35
C HIS A 81 3.78 -0.31 -3.88
N TYR A 82 2.67 -1.01 -3.66
CA TYR A 82 2.10 -1.26 -2.32
C TYR A 82 2.14 -2.74 -1.93
N MET A 83 2.78 -3.61 -2.73
CA MET A 83 2.93 -5.01 -2.38
C MET A 83 3.90 -5.16 -1.22
N SER A 84 3.52 -5.98 -0.25
CA SER A 84 4.43 -6.43 0.81
C SER A 84 5.53 -7.37 0.28
N PRO A 85 6.66 -7.52 0.99
CA PRO A 85 7.71 -8.45 0.60
C PRO A 85 7.20 -9.89 0.42
N GLU A 86 6.31 -10.37 1.30
CA GLU A 86 5.70 -11.69 1.18
C GLU A 86 4.83 -11.84 -0.08
N GLN A 87 4.12 -10.77 -0.47
CA GLN A 87 3.38 -10.74 -1.75
C GLN A 87 4.33 -10.72 -2.95
N ALA A 88 5.43 -9.96 -2.86
CA ALA A 88 6.44 -9.90 -3.92
C ALA A 88 7.14 -11.26 -4.15
N THR A 89 7.26 -12.08 -3.11
CA THR A 89 7.74 -13.48 -3.21
C THR A 89 6.67 -14.50 -3.62
N ALA A 90 5.43 -14.05 -3.84
CA ALA A 90 4.27 -14.91 -4.08
C ALA A 90 4.05 -15.97 -2.98
N ASP A 91 4.24 -15.56 -1.72
CA ASP A 91 3.92 -16.40 -0.57
C ASP A 91 2.41 -16.70 -0.54
N ARG A 92 2.06 -17.93 -0.14
CA ARG A 92 0.68 -18.38 0.00
C ARG A 92 0.06 -17.92 1.31
N ASP A 93 0.87 -17.70 2.33
CA ASP A 93 0.42 -17.40 3.69
C ASP A 93 0.40 -15.89 3.96
N LEU A 94 -0.36 -15.16 3.14
CA LEU A 94 -0.57 -13.71 3.33
C LEU A 94 -1.47 -13.46 4.55
N THR A 95 -0.95 -12.70 5.50
CA THR A 95 -1.61 -12.38 6.78
C THR A 95 -1.96 -10.89 6.88
N ALA A 96 -2.57 -10.49 8.00
CA ALA A 96 -2.82 -9.08 8.34
C ALA A 96 -1.58 -8.17 8.21
N ARG A 97 -0.37 -8.72 8.34
CA ARG A 97 0.88 -7.97 8.18
C ARG A 97 1.06 -7.38 6.78
N SER A 98 0.53 -8.05 5.75
CA SER A 98 0.60 -7.56 4.38
C SER A 98 -0.20 -6.26 4.22
N ASP A 99 -1.40 -6.20 4.80
CA ASP A 99 -2.22 -4.98 4.78
C ASP A 99 -1.57 -3.82 5.56
N VAL A 100 -0.91 -4.12 6.68
CA VAL A 100 -0.19 -3.12 7.47
C VAL A 100 0.97 -2.53 6.67
N TYR A 101 1.74 -3.37 5.96
CA TYR A 101 2.81 -2.92 5.08
C TYR A 101 2.27 -2.01 3.98
N SER A 102 1.25 -2.46 3.26
CA SER A 102 0.62 -1.70 2.18
C SER A 102 0.08 -0.35 2.66
N LEU A 103 -0.58 -0.31 3.83
CA LEU A 103 -1.05 0.94 4.43
C LEU A 103 0.12 1.88 4.77
N ALA A 104 1.23 1.34 5.25
CA ALA A 104 2.40 2.15 5.55
C ALA A 104 3.06 2.72 4.27
N CYS A 105 3.02 2.00 3.14
CA CYS A 105 3.39 2.54 1.83
C CYS A 105 2.46 3.69 1.38
N VAL A 106 1.14 3.57 1.64
CA VAL A 106 0.19 4.66 1.36
C VAL A 106 0.48 5.88 2.22
N LEU A 107 0.73 5.72 3.53
CA LEU A 107 1.12 6.81 4.40
C LEU A 107 2.42 7.47 3.92
N TYR A 108 3.41 6.67 3.53
CA TYR A 108 4.67 7.16 2.97
C TYR A 108 4.39 8.10 1.79
N GLU A 109 3.62 7.65 0.81
CA GLU A 109 3.29 8.44 -0.38
C GLU A 109 2.49 9.70 -0.05
N MET A 110 1.49 9.62 0.84
CA MET A 110 0.75 10.81 1.27
C MET A 110 1.67 11.89 1.87
N LEU A 111 2.74 11.48 2.54
CA LEU A 111 3.67 12.41 3.20
C LEU A 111 4.80 12.89 2.28
N SER A 112 5.35 12.01 1.43
CA SER A 112 6.53 12.26 0.61
C SER A 112 6.20 12.68 -0.83
N GLY A 113 5.05 12.24 -1.34
CA GLY A 113 4.53 12.45 -2.69
C GLY A 113 4.83 11.35 -3.71
N ASP A 114 5.66 10.37 -3.35
CA ASP A 114 5.95 9.20 -4.16
C ASP A 114 5.91 7.93 -3.28
N PRO A 115 5.59 6.74 -3.84
CA PRO A 115 5.70 5.49 -3.10
C PRO A 115 7.14 5.21 -2.61
N PRO A 116 7.31 4.35 -1.58
CA PRO A 116 8.62 4.08 -0.96
C PRO A 116 9.64 3.48 -1.93
N HIS A 117 9.19 2.62 -2.85
CA HIS A 117 10.01 2.02 -3.89
C HIS A 117 9.45 2.38 -5.25
N THR A 118 10.27 2.97 -6.11
CA THR A 118 9.91 3.32 -7.49
C THR A 118 10.93 2.75 -8.46
N GLY A 119 10.55 2.60 -9.72
CA GLY A 119 11.44 2.01 -10.73
C GLY A 119 10.85 2.03 -12.13
N PRO A 120 11.68 1.83 -13.17
CA PRO A 120 11.24 1.90 -14.55
C PRO A 120 10.39 0.70 -14.98
N THR A 121 10.39 -0.40 -14.22
CA THR A 121 9.63 -1.62 -14.49
C THR A 121 9.07 -2.21 -13.20
N ALA A 122 8.00 -3.00 -13.30
CA ALA A 122 7.44 -3.73 -12.17
C ALA A 122 8.48 -4.65 -11.50
N GLN A 123 9.31 -5.35 -12.29
CA GLN A 123 10.37 -6.21 -11.78
C GLN A 123 11.43 -5.42 -10.99
N ALA A 124 11.80 -4.22 -11.45
CA ALA A 124 12.72 -3.37 -10.70
C ALA A 124 12.13 -2.93 -9.36
N ILE A 125 10.84 -2.61 -9.32
CA ILE A 125 10.15 -2.24 -8.07
C ILE A 125 10.08 -3.43 -7.11
N LEU A 126 9.70 -4.63 -7.61
CA LEU A 126 9.70 -5.86 -6.80
C LEU A 126 11.08 -6.14 -6.21
N MET A 127 12.14 -5.99 -7.00
CA MET A 127 13.50 -6.19 -6.51
C MET A 127 13.82 -5.22 -5.35
N ARG A 128 13.47 -3.93 -5.50
CA ARG A 128 13.68 -2.92 -4.45
C ARG A 128 12.89 -3.24 -3.18
N ILE A 129 11.62 -3.65 -3.30
CA ILE A 129 10.80 -4.10 -2.16
C ILE A 129 11.49 -5.25 -1.39
N LEU A 130 12.19 -6.14 -2.09
CA LEU A 130 12.84 -7.30 -1.49
C LEU A 130 14.24 -7.03 -0.93
N THR A 131 14.94 -5.99 -1.41
CA THR A 131 16.37 -5.83 -1.13
C THR A 131 16.81 -4.45 -0.66
N GLU A 132 15.95 -3.44 -0.70
CA GLU A 132 16.29 -2.08 -0.31
C GLU A 132 15.41 -1.62 0.84
N ASP A 133 16.00 -0.90 1.79
CA ASP A 133 15.21 -0.12 2.74
C ASP A 133 14.72 1.16 2.05
N PRO A 134 13.46 1.55 2.25
CA PRO A 134 12.94 2.83 1.77
C PRO A 134 13.65 4.00 2.44
N ARG A 135 13.74 5.12 1.72
CA ARG A 135 14.34 6.35 2.25
C ARG A 135 13.43 6.92 3.34
N PRO A 136 13.95 7.23 4.55
CA PRO A 136 13.10 7.80 5.60
C PRO A 136 12.34 9.05 5.14
N VAL A 137 11.04 9.12 5.42
CA VAL A 137 10.19 10.28 5.02
C VAL A 137 10.75 11.60 5.57
N THR A 138 11.37 11.58 6.75
CA THR A 138 12.01 12.76 7.36
C THR A 138 13.16 13.33 6.53
N ASP A 139 13.81 12.51 5.70
CA ASP A 139 14.88 12.94 4.80
C ASP A 139 14.33 13.63 3.55
N ILE A 140 13.04 13.41 3.24
CA ILE A 140 12.33 14.00 2.11
C ILE A 140 11.56 15.24 2.56
N ARG A 141 10.89 15.17 3.72
CA ARG A 141 10.05 16.24 4.25
C ARG A 141 10.31 16.46 5.74
N ARG A 142 11.14 17.47 6.04
CA ARG A 142 11.55 17.82 7.42
C ARG A 142 10.41 18.23 8.35
N SER A 143 9.25 18.62 7.81
CA SER A 143 8.08 18.97 8.63
C SER A 143 7.35 17.75 9.19
N VAL A 144 7.71 16.53 8.77
CA VAL A 144 7.19 15.29 9.37
C VAL A 144 7.92 15.04 10.68
N PRO A 145 7.21 14.89 11.82
CA PRO A 145 7.84 14.58 13.10
C PRO A 145 8.56 13.23 13.07
N ALA A 146 9.67 13.10 13.80
CA ALA A 146 10.48 11.87 13.81
C ALA A 146 9.73 10.61 14.25
N HIS A 147 8.66 10.75 15.04
CA HIS A 147 7.82 9.63 15.46
C HIS A 147 6.83 9.17 14.38
N VAL A 148 6.62 9.96 13.33
CA VAL A 148 5.87 9.58 12.12
C VAL A 148 6.86 9.10 11.07
N ARG A 149 7.54 7.98 11.38
CA ARG A 149 8.38 7.29 10.42
C ARG A 149 7.51 6.25 9.71
N ALA A 150 7.10 6.55 8.47
CA ALA A 150 6.59 5.53 7.57
C ALA A 150 7.76 4.69 7.05
N VAL A 151 7.46 3.45 6.60
CA VAL A 151 8.40 2.35 6.26
C VAL A 151 9.73 2.88 5.77
#